data_AF-A0A316IEK2-F1
#
_entry.id   AF-A0A316IEK2-F1
#
_cell.length_a   1.000
_cell.length_b   1.000
_cell.length_c   1.000
_cell.angle_alpha   90.00
_cell.angle_beta   90.00
_cell.angle_gamma   90.00
#
_symmetry.space_group_name_H-M   'P 1'
#
loop_
_entity.id
_entity.type
_entity.pdbx_description
1 polymer ?
#
loop_
_entity_poly.entity_id
_entity_poly.type
_entity_poly.pdbx_seq_one_letter_code
_entity_poly.pdbx_strand_id
1 'polypeptide(L)' 'MTKSDKPKPADDDAALKRRRRLAEVFGDVLPETTSDERGAAPAEERDAWYVENRPPHHEG' A
#
# COMPACT_ATOMS: atom_id res chain seq x y z
N MET A 1 3.17 19.22 17.49
CA MET A 1 1.74 19.61 17.35
C MET A 1 0.93 18.38 16.96
N THR A 2 0.20 17.76 17.88
CA THR A 2 -0.72 16.65 17.54
C THR A 2 -2.11 17.22 17.28
N LYS A 3 -2.49 17.42 16.02
CA LYS A 3 -3.89 17.68 15.68
C LYS A 3 -4.61 16.33 15.68
N SER A 4 -5.17 15.93 16.83
CA SER A 4 -6.26 14.95 16.82
C SER A 4 -7.53 15.68 16.42
N ASP A 5 -7.74 15.80 15.12
CA ASP A 5 -9.05 16.12 14.56
C ASP A 5 -9.87 14.82 14.61
N LYS A 6 -10.87 14.75 15.50
CA LYS A 6 -11.79 13.61 15.48
C LYS A 6 -12.77 13.84 14.33
N PRO A 7 -12.88 12.91 13.36
CA PRO A 7 -13.79 13.07 12.23
C PRO A 7 -15.24 13.27 12.69
N LYS A 8 -16.00 14.12 11.99
CA LYS A 8 -17.45 14.26 12.19
C LYS A 8 -18.16 13.00 11.68
N PRO A 9 -19.39 12.69 12.12
CA PRO A 9 -20.10 11.46 11.72
C PRO A 9 -20.29 11.30 10.19
N ALA A 10 -20.38 12.38 9.43
CA ALA A 10 -20.42 12.32 7.96
C ALA A 10 -19.06 11.93 7.33
N ASP A 11 -17.96 12.25 8.01
CA ASP A 11 -16.60 11.86 7.61
C ASP A 11 -16.33 10.39 7.94
N ASP A 12 -16.94 9.84 9.00
CA ASP A 12 -16.85 8.42 9.37
C ASP A 12 -17.46 7.50 8.31
N ASP A 13 -18.64 7.84 7.77
CA ASP A 13 -19.27 7.09 6.68
C ASP A 13 -18.42 7.13 5.40
N ALA A 14 -17.82 8.29 5.10
CA ALA A 14 -16.92 8.44 3.96
C ALA A 14 -15.64 7.60 4.15
N ALA A 15 -15.08 7.58 5.36
CA ALA A 15 -13.90 6.78 5.70
C ALA A 15 -14.20 5.27 5.62
N LEU A 16 -15.35 4.82 6.13
CA LEU A 16 -15.81 3.44 6.03
C LEU A 16 -16.00 3.00 4.57
N LYS A 17 -16.63 3.84 3.75
CA LYS A 17 -16.81 3.55 2.32
C LYS A 17 -15.48 3.46 1.58
N ARG A 18 -14.53 4.34 1.90
CA ARG A 18 -13.15 4.25 1.37
C ARG A 18 -12.46 2.97 1.80
N ARG A 19 -12.53 2.60 3.08
CA ARG A 19 -11.91 1.38 3.61
C ARG A 19 -12.48 0.12 2.94
N ARG A 20 -13.79 0.04 2.74
CA ARG A 20 -14.43 -1.08 2.02
C ARG A 20 -13.94 -1.21 0.58
N ARG A 21 -13.85 -0.09 -0.16
CA ARG A 21 -13.34 -0.08 -1.54
C ARG A 21 -11.88 -0.50 -1.63
N LEU A 22 -11.06 -0.10 -0.64
CA LEU A 22 -9.67 -0.54 -0.56
C LEU A 22 -9.59 -2.03 -0.26
N ALA A 23 -10.41 -2.54 0.66
CA ALA A 23 -10.41 -3.96 1.00
C ALA A 23 -10.87 -4.87 -0.14
N GLU A 24 -11.74 -4.38 -1.03
CA GLU A 24 -12.13 -5.10 -2.25
C GLU A 24 -10.94 -5.37 -3.18
N VAL A 25 -9.96 -4.46 -3.22
CA VAL A 25 -8.78 -4.56 -4.10
C VAL A 25 -7.59 -5.19 -3.39
N PHE A 26 -7.35 -4.81 -2.14
CA PHE A 26 -6.13 -5.13 -1.39
C PHE A 26 -6.36 -6.14 -0.26
N GLY A 27 -7.61 -6.49 0.05
CA GLY A 27 -7.97 -7.32 1.20
C GLY A 27 -7.99 -6.54 2.52
N ASP A 28 -8.13 -7.27 3.63
CA ASP A 28 -8.28 -6.65 4.95
C ASP A 28 -6.96 -6.09 5.54
N VAL A 29 -5.82 -6.43 4.92
CA VAL A 29 -4.49 -5.98 5.36
C VAL A 29 -4.05 -4.82 4.48
N LEU A 30 -4.30 -3.61 4.96
CA LEU A 30 -3.74 -2.40 4.38
C LEU A 30 -2.40 -2.08 5.05
N PRO A 31 -1.37 -1.68 4.28
CA PRO A 31 -0.12 -1.22 4.87
C PRO A 31 -0.35 0.07 5.66
N GLU A 32 0.36 0.20 6.80
CA GLU A 32 0.29 1.38 7.68
C GLU A 32 0.86 2.65 7.04
N THR A 33 1.62 2.51 5.95
CA THR A 33 2.26 3.61 5.23
C THR A 33 1.94 3.52 3.74
N THR A 34 1.94 4.67 3.07
CA THR A 34 1.83 4.71 1.61
C THR A 34 3.21 4.62 0.95
N SER A 35 3.26 4.40 -0.37
CA SER A 35 4.53 4.24 -1.09
C SER A 35 5.37 5.52 -1.13
N ASP A 36 4.73 6.68 -1.11
CA ASP A 36 5.37 7.99 -1.07
C ASP A 36 5.95 8.32 0.32
N GLU A 37 5.32 7.83 1.40
CA GLU A 37 5.81 8.00 2.77
C GLU A 37 7.02 7.11 3.08
N ARG A 38 7.10 5.89 2.51
CA ARG A 38 8.18 4.94 2.78
C ARG A 38 9.54 5.33 2.20
N GLY A 39 9.60 6.34 1.32
CA GLY A 39 10.81 6.70 0.59
C GLY A 39 11.25 5.61 -0.40
N ALA A 40 12.38 5.83 -1.08
CA ALA A 40 12.90 4.87 -2.05
C ALA A 40 13.53 3.66 -1.34
N ALA A 41 12.99 2.46 -1.58
CA ALA A 41 13.61 1.22 -1.16
C ALA A 41 14.92 0.96 -1.96
N PRO A 42 15.89 0.21 -1.40
CA PRO A 42 17.09 -0.22 -2.12
C PRO A 42 16.72 -0.89 -3.44
N ALA A 43 17.49 -0.63 -4.51
CA ALA A 43 17.21 -1.18 -5.84
C ALA A 43 17.14 -2.73 -5.83
N GLU A 44 17.96 -3.37 -4.99
CA GLU A 44 18.02 -4.81 -4.79
C GLU A 44 16.69 -5.40 -4.29
N GLU A 45 15.97 -4.71 -3.40
CA GLU A 45 14.65 -5.14 -2.90
C GLU A 45 13.55 -4.98 -3.94
N ARG A 46 13.66 -3.96 -4.82
CA ARG A 46 12.63 -3.67 -5.83
C ARG A 46 12.58 -4.72 -6.92
N ASP A 47 13.73 -5.25 -7.31
CA ASP A 47 13.85 -6.21 -8.41
C ASP A 47 13.92 -7.66 -7.93
N ALA A 48 14.01 -7.89 -6.62
CA ALA A 48 14.16 -9.23 -6.02
C ALA A 48 13.09 -10.23 -6.51
N TRP A 49 11.81 -9.83 -6.47
CA TRP A 49 10.72 -10.69 -6.94
C TRP A 49 10.84 -11.02 -8.42
N TYR A 50 11.20 -10.02 -9.24
CA TYR A 50 11.36 -10.19 -10.68
C TYR A 50 12.52 -11.15 -10.98
N VAL A 51 13.64 -11.04 -10.29
CA VAL A 51 14.80 -11.93 -10.44
C VAL A 51 14.45 -13.36 -10.02
N GLU A 52 13.77 -13.53 -8.89
CA GLU A 52 13.37 -14.84 -8.35
C GLU A 52 12.33 -15.54 -9.24
N ASN A 53 11.47 -14.78 -9.92
CA ASN A 53 10.37 -15.31 -10.72
C ASN A 53 10.61 -15.15 -12.23
N ARG A 54 11.82 -14.81 -12.67
CA ARG A 54 12.10 -14.69 -14.10
C ARG A 54 12.00 -16.07 -14.76
N PRO A 55 11.29 -16.20 -15.89
CA PRO A 55 11.30 -17.42 -16.69
C PRO A 55 12.72 -17.92 -17.02
N PRO A 56 12.92 -19.25 -17.15
CA PRO A 56 14.26 -19.86 -17.29
C PRO A 56 14.98 -19.55 -18.62
N HIS A 57 14.38 -18.77 -19.52
CA HIS A 57 14.97 -18.40 -20.81
C HIS A 57 15.36 -16.92 -20.91
N HIS A 58 15.49 -16.22 -19.78
CA HIS A 58 15.98 -14.85 -19.73
C HIS A 58 17.50 -14.78 -19.62
N GLU A 59 18.21 -15.30 -20.62
CA GLU A 59 19.56 -14.85 -21.02
C GLU A 59 19.93 -15.55 -22.33
N GLY A 60 19.82 -14.78 -23.43
CA GLY A 60 20.48 -15.04 -24.70
C GLY A 60 21.44 -13.89 -24.97
#